data_AF-A0A7Y5SS54-F1
#
_entry.id   AF-A0A7Y5SS54-F1
#
_cell.length_a   1.000
_cell.length_b   1.000
_cell.length_c   1.000
_cell.angle_alpha   90.00
_cell.angle_beta   90.00
_cell.angle_gamma   90.00
#
_symmetry.space_group_name_H-M   'P 1'
#
loop_
_entity.id
_entity.type
_entity.pdbx_description
1 polymer ?
#
loop_
_entity_poly.entity_id
_entity_poly.type
_entity_poly.pdbx_seq_one_letter_code
_entity_poly.pdbx_strand_id
1 'polypeptide(L)' 'MRNDRQAKRWFDIVLVGPGWPEPRAPGSEIVRSPTTTGGIIFRYFVGDGTHEQQIKRVRREIWFAPFRQDD' A
#
# COMPACT_ATOMS: atom_id res chain seq x y z
N MET A 1 9.63 -20.47 -9.88
CA MET A 1 10.06 -19.34 -9.04
C MET A 1 9.21 -19.31 -7.80
N ARG A 2 9.80 -19.57 -6.61
CA ARG A 2 9.11 -19.36 -5.34
C ARG A 2 9.03 -17.86 -5.09
N ASN A 3 7.84 -17.29 -5.12
CA ASN A 3 7.59 -15.87 -4.88
C ASN A 3 7.30 -15.65 -3.39
N ASP A 4 8.05 -16.36 -2.53
CA ASP A 4 7.76 -16.49 -1.10
C ASP A 4 8.52 -15.42 -0.31
N ARG A 5 8.50 -14.16 -0.77
CA ARG A 5 8.91 -13.05 0.09
C ARG A 5 7.84 -12.91 1.17
N GLN A 6 8.19 -13.33 2.38
CA GLN A 6 7.34 -13.16 3.55
C GLN A 6 7.00 -11.67 3.70
N ALA A 7 5.72 -11.33 3.61
CA ALA A 7 5.27 -9.94 3.72
C ALA A 7 5.57 -9.40 5.13
N LYS A 8 5.99 -8.14 5.22
CA LYS A 8 6.11 -7.41 6.48
C LYS A 8 4.73 -7.36 7.17
N ARG A 9 4.71 -7.32 8.51
CA ARG A 9 3.48 -7.23 9.32
C ARG A 9 2.64 -5.98 8.96
N TRP A 10 3.32 -4.90 8.58
CA TRP A 10 2.76 -3.67 8.05
C TRP A 10 3.66 -3.18 6.92
N PHE A 11 3.08 -2.56 5.91
CA PHE A 11 3.81 -1.91 4.84
C PHE A 11 3.21 -0.54 4.59
N ASP A 12 4.08 0.44 4.33
CA ASP A 12 3.72 1.81 4.03
C ASP A 12 4.20 2.13 2.62
N ILE A 13 3.34 2.76 1.81
CA ILE A 13 3.61 3.08 0.42
C ILE A 13 3.32 4.57 0.21
N VAL A 14 4.32 5.29 -0.28
CA VAL A 14 4.16 6.66 -0.73
C VAL A 14 4.07 6.68 -2.26
N LEU A 15 2.91 7.09 -2.75
CA LEU A 15 2.66 7.29 -4.17
C LEU A 15 3.08 8.70 -4.58
N VAL A 16 3.99 8.79 -5.55
CA VAL A 16 4.56 10.04 -6.01
C VAL A 16 4.14 10.29 -7.45
N GLY A 17 3.49 11.43 -7.69
CA GLY A 17 3.07 11.83 -9.03
C GLY A 17 4.24 12.25 -9.95
N PRO A 18 3.98 12.43 -11.25
CA PRO A 18 5.00 12.87 -12.20
C PRO A 18 5.50 14.28 -11.84
N GLY A 19 6.82 14.47 -11.91
CA GLY A 19 7.46 15.77 -11.64
C GLY A 19 7.58 16.17 -10.17
N TRP A 20 7.07 15.35 -9.24
CA TRP A 20 7.26 15.60 -7.80
C TRP A 20 8.68 15.27 -7.35
N PRO A 21 9.25 16.08 -6.42
CA PRO A 21 10.57 15.82 -5.85
C PRO A 21 10.62 14.47 -5.13
N GLU A 22 11.83 13.96 -4.88
CA GLU A 22 12.01 12.74 -4.10
C GLU A 22 11.46 12.93 -2.67
N PRO A 23 10.46 12.15 -2.23
CA PRO A 23 9.91 12.27 -0.89
C PRO A 23 10.92 11.78 0.15
N ARG A 24 10.94 12.45 1.32
CA ARG A 24 11.63 11.92 2.50
C ARG A 24 10.66 11.09 3.31
N ALA A 25 10.53 9.80 2.98
CA ALA A 25 9.67 8.86 3.72
C ALA A 25 10.47 7.63 4.19
N PRO A 26 11.22 7.74 5.30
CA PRO A 26 12.03 6.64 5.80
C PRO A 26 11.18 5.42 6.18
N GLY A 27 11.52 4.26 5.63
CA GLY A 27 10.82 3.00 5.94
C GLY A 27 9.62 2.70 5.04
N SER A 28 9.17 3.67 4.25
CA SER A 28 8.11 3.51 3.26
C SER A 28 8.67 3.03 1.91
N GLU A 29 7.86 2.31 1.15
CA GLU A 29 8.15 2.00 -0.24
C GLU A 29 7.70 3.17 -1.13
N ILE A 30 8.62 3.70 -1.95
CA ILE A 30 8.32 4.79 -2.87
C ILE A 30 7.90 4.20 -4.21
N VAL A 31 6.69 4.53 -4.66
CA VAL A 31 6.18 4.11 -5.96
C VAL A 31 5.87 5.35 -6.78
N ARG A 32 6.57 5.51 -7.91
CA ARG A 32 6.40 6.66 -8.82
C ARG A 32 5.36 6.33 -9.88
N SER A 33 4.33 7.16 -9.95
CA SER A 33 3.30 7.09 -10.98
C SER A 33 3.66 8.00 -12.15
N PRO A 34 3.50 7.54 -13.41
CA PRO A 34 3.66 8.40 -14.58
C PRO A 34 2.52 9.41 -14.74
N THR A 35 1.41 9.23 -14.02
CA THR A 35 0.20 10.06 -14.08
C THR A 35 -0.20 10.56 -12.68
N THR A 36 -0.89 11.70 -12.63
CA THR A 36 -1.45 12.27 -11.39
C THR A 36 -2.71 11.55 -10.92
N THR A 37 -3.36 10.78 -11.80
CA THR A 37 -4.54 9.97 -11.52
C THR A 37 -4.27 8.49 -11.80
N GLY A 38 -4.88 7.60 -11.03
CA GLY A 38 -4.69 6.15 -11.15
C GLY A 38 -5.53 5.37 -10.14
N GLY A 39 -5.39 4.04 -10.16
CA GLY A 39 -6.06 3.14 -9.22
C GLY A 39 -5.07 2.27 -8.46
N ILE A 40 -5.34 2.03 -7.19
CA ILE A 40 -4.59 1.08 -6.35
C ILE A 40 -5.48 -0.14 -6.13
N ILE A 41 -4.97 -1.33 -6.45
CA ILE A 41 -5.71 -2.59 -6.30
C ILE A 41 -4.98 -3.45 -5.28
N PHE A 42 -5.59 -3.62 -4.10
CA PHE A 42 -5.14 -4.56 -3.09
C PHE A 42 -5.85 -5.92 -3.28
N ARG A 43 -5.07 -6.99 -3.42
CA ARG A 43 -5.57 -8.36 -3.45
C ARG A 43 -4.86 -9.15 -2.36
N TYR A 44 -5.62 -9.91 -1.59
CA TYR A 44 -5.09 -10.80 -0.56
C TYR A 44 -5.79 -12.14 -0.67
N PHE A 45 -5.07 -13.20 -0.29
CA PHE A 45 -5.63 -14.54 -0.29
C PHE A 45 -6.57 -14.71 0.91
N VAL A 46 -7.72 -15.32 0.65
CA VAL A 46 -8.76 -15.61 1.63
C VAL A 46 -8.91 -17.12 1.56
N GLY A 47 -8.37 -17.86 2.54
CA GLY A 47 -8.41 -19.32 2.53
C GLY A 47 -9.84 -19.88 2.60
N ASP A 48 -10.00 -21.17 2.36
CA ASP A 48 -11.30 -21.82 2.51
C ASP A 48 -11.77 -21.73 3.99
N GLY A 49 -12.99 -21.24 4.21
CA GLY A 49 -13.54 -21.00 5.55
C GLY A 49 -13.27 -19.60 6.12
N THR A 50 -12.61 -18.72 5.36
CA THR A 50 -12.35 -17.35 5.80
C THR A 50 -13.61 -16.50 5.62
N HIS A 51 -14.32 -16.32 6.73
CA HIS A 51 -15.59 -15.64 6.81
C HIS A 51 -15.47 -14.14 6.49
N GLU A 52 -16.54 -13.56 5.95
CA GLU A 52 -16.78 -12.15 5.66
C GLU A 52 -16.25 -11.16 6.73
N GLN A 53 -16.16 -11.59 7.99
CA GLN A 53 -15.60 -10.84 9.11
C GLN A 53 -14.10 -10.51 8.97
N GLN A 54 -13.27 -11.43 8.44
CA GLN A 54 -11.85 -11.15 8.22
C GLN A 54 -11.64 -10.18 7.06
N ILE A 55 -12.46 -10.29 6.01
CA ILE A 55 -12.50 -9.31 4.91
C ILE A 55 -12.86 -7.91 5.44
N LYS A 56 -13.87 -7.83 6.31
CA LYS A 56 -14.27 -6.58 6.99
C LYS A 56 -13.16 -6.02 7.88
N ARG A 57 -12.40 -6.89 8.56
CA ARG A 57 -11.27 -6.49 9.41
C ARG A 57 -10.13 -5.89 8.59
N VAL A 58 -9.68 -6.57 7.54
CA VAL A 58 -8.59 -6.07 6.67
C VAL A 58 -8.95 -4.73 6.06
N ARG A 59 -10.20 -4.55 5.60
CA ARG A 59 -10.66 -3.25 5.06
C ARG A 59 -10.58 -2.09 6.05
N ARG A 60 -10.69 -2.33 7.36
CA ARG A 60 -10.56 -1.28 8.39
C ARG A 60 -9.11 -0.91 8.70
N GLU A 61 -8.17 -1.77 8.33
CA GLU A 61 -6.74 -1.60 8.58
C GLU A 61 -6.01 -0.95 7.38
N ILE A 62 -6.72 -0.67 6.27
CA ILE A 62 -6.19 0.10 5.13
C ILE A 62 -6.47 1.59 5.36
N TRP A 63 -5.43 2.40 5.38
CA TRP A 63 -5.51 3.85 5.56
C TRP A 63 -4.96 4.58 4.34
N PHE A 64 -5.64 5.67 3.98
CA PHE A 64 -5.17 6.63 2.98
C PHE A 64 -5.02 7.98 3.66
N ALA A 65 -3.83 8.54 3.61
CA ALA A 65 -3.54 9.87 4.13
C ALA A 65 -2.74 10.66 3.09
N PRO A 66 -2.95 11.98 2.97
CA PRO A 66 -2.06 12.81 2.17
C PRO A 66 -0.66 12.80 2.80
N PHE A 67 0.36 12.54 1.99
CA PHE A 67 1.75 12.66 2.43
C PHE A 67 2.21 14.12 2.35
N ARG A 68 2.76 14.67 3.43
CA ARG A 68 3.41 15.99 3.44
C ARG A 68 4.89 15.79 3.72
N GLN A 69 5.72 16.57 3.04
CA GLN A 69 7.18 16.43 3.11
C GLN A 69 7.78 16.88 4.46
N ASP A 70 7.00 17.64 5.25
CA ASP A 70 7.41 18.23 6.53
C ASP A 70 6.72 17.59 7.76
N ASP A 71 5.94 16.51 7.55
CA ASP A 71 5.30 15.74 8.63
C ASP A 71 6.24 14.66 9.21
#